data_AF-A0A817AHZ8-F1
#
_entry.id   AF-A0A817AHZ8-F1
#
_cell.length_a   1.000
_cell.length_b   1.000
_cell.length_c   1.000
_cell.angle_alpha   90.00
_cell.angle_beta   90.00
_cell.angle_gamma   90.00
#
_symmetry.space_group_name_H-M   'P 1'
#
loop_
_entity.id
_entity.type
_entity.pdbx_description
1 polymer ?
#
loop_
_entity_poly.entity_id
_entity_poly.type
_entity_poly.pdbx_seq_one_letter_code
_entity_poly.pdbx_strand_id
1 'polypeptide(L)'
;MLTDVPTKIVLPAPTIEWAMWANEHVLLTGYILGTFSILTIILQFSLWPIGIYGLILAVFIIIIEYPRSGRIVKKSKPRPLQKYPSILLTKLGPLTRNYFIRFVLYILLSLPCLFLIATITPAISLLIGAGAYGLAALYQEQWKPVEPKTTDDAVPMPTRPPPRAHAYNVSSNP
;
A
#
# COMPACT_ATOMS: atom_id res chain seq x y z
N MET A 1 13.18 -25.09 -38.79
CA MET A 1 13.63 -24.83 -37.40
C MET A 1 12.71 -23.76 -36.85
N LEU A 2 11.56 -24.17 -36.28
CA LEU A 2 10.61 -23.24 -35.66
C LEU A 2 11.17 -22.83 -34.29
N THR A 3 11.51 -21.56 -34.14
CA THR A 3 11.83 -20.99 -32.83
C THR A 3 10.51 -20.68 -32.13
N ASP A 4 10.13 -21.52 -31.18
CA ASP A 4 9.03 -21.22 -30.25
C ASP A 4 9.44 -19.99 -29.44
N VAL A 5 8.93 -18.82 -29.83
CA VAL A 5 8.96 -17.63 -28.98
C VAL A 5 8.02 -17.95 -27.82
N PRO A 6 8.49 -18.04 -26.56
CA PRO A 6 7.59 -18.23 -25.44
C PRO A 6 6.70 -17.00 -25.37
N THR A 7 5.48 -17.13 -25.87
CA THR A 7 4.39 -16.19 -25.64
C THR A 7 4.16 -16.20 -24.14
N LYS A 8 4.80 -15.27 -23.42
CA LYS A 8 4.39 -14.92 -22.07
C LYS A 8 2.91 -14.60 -22.18
N ILE A 9 2.06 -15.48 -21.65
CA ILE A 9 0.64 -15.21 -21.50
C ILE A 9 0.60 -14.02 -20.54
N VAL A 10 0.50 -12.81 -21.09
CA VAL A 10 0.25 -11.60 -20.33
C VAL A 10 -1.20 -11.70 -19.94
N LEU A 11 -1.45 -12.34 -18.79
CA LEU A 11 -2.77 -12.28 -18.16
C LEU A 11 -3.15 -10.80 -18.05
N PRO A 12 -4.38 -10.41 -18.41
CA PRO A 12 -4.82 -9.04 -18.23
C PRO A 12 -4.56 -8.66 -16.77
N ALA A 13 -3.84 -7.55 -16.56
CA ALA A 13 -3.53 -7.10 -15.21
C ALA A 13 -4.85 -7.06 -14.41
N PRO A 14 -4.89 -7.64 -13.19
CA PRO A 14 -6.11 -7.66 -12.41
C PRO A 14 -6.60 -6.23 -12.25
N THR A 15 -7.90 -6.01 -12.48
CA THR A 15 -8.53 -4.69 -12.35
C THR A 15 -8.45 -4.15 -10.92
N ILE A 16 -8.28 -5.05 -9.94
CA ILE A 16 -8.16 -4.77 -8.51
C ILE A 16 -6.74 -5.16 -8.06
N GLU A 17 -5.95 -4.17 -7.69
CA GLU A 17 -4.62 -4.38 -7.08
C GLU A 17 -4.81 -4.70 -5.60
N TRP A 18 -5.04 -5.98 -5.27
CA TRP A 18 -5.34 -6.46 -3.91
C TRP A 18 -4.26 -6.05 -2.91
N ALA A 19 -2.99 -6.12 -3.30
CA ALA A 19 -1.89 -5.68 -2.45
C ALA A 19 -1.96 -4.21 -2.05
N MET A 20 -2.51 -3.35 -2.91
CA MET A 20 -2.65 -1.92 -2.60
C MET A 20 -3.80 -1.67 -1.64
N TRP A 21 -4.93 -2.33 -1.87
CA TRP A 21 -6.06 -2.25 -0.94
C TRP A 21 -5.67 -2.77 0.44
N ALA A 22 -4.96 -3.91 0.49
CA ALA A 22 -4.44 -4.49 1.72
C ALA A 22 -3.47 -3.53 2.45
N ASN A 23 -2.56 -2.86 1.72
CA ASN A 23 -1.63 -1.87 2.30
C ASN A 23 -2.36 -0.71 2.97
N GLU A 24 -3.31 -0.07 2.28
CA GLU A 24 -4.03 1.05 2.85
C GLU A 24 -4.87 0.62 4.06
N HIS A 25 -5.53 -0.55 3.97
CA HIS A 25 -6.33 -1.09 5.05
C HIS A 25 -5.47 -1.40 6.28
N VAL A 26 -4.40 -2.17 6.13
CA VAL A 26 -3.51 -2.56 7.24
C VAL A 26 -2.79 -1.36 7.84
N LEU A 27 -2.43 -0.35 7.04
CA LEU A 27 -1.85 0.87 7.56
C LEU A 27 -2.85 1.67 8.43
N LEU A 28 -4.11 1.79 7.99
CA LEU A 28 -5.16 2.40 8.79
C LEU A 28 -5.40 1.63 10.09
N THR A 29 -5.45 0.30 9.99
CA THR A 29 -5.57 -0.58 11.16
C THR A 29 -4.42 -0.38 12.15
N GLY A 30 -3.18 -0.19 11.66
CA GLY A 30 -2.02 0.11 12.50
C GLY A 30 -2.20 1.39 13.33
N TYR A 31 -2.70 2.47 12.73
CA TYR A 31 -3.00 3.70 13.48
C TYR A 31 -4.09 3.51 14.53
N ILE A 32 -5.18 2.81 14.18
CA ILE A 32 -6.27 2.52 15.11
C ILE A 32 -5.76 1.64 16.25
N LEU A 33 -4.98 0.59 15.95
CA LEU A 33 -4.39 -0.26 16.98
C LEU A 33 -3.52 0.55 17.94
N GLY A 34 -2.72 1.49 17.42
CA GLY A 34 -1.88 2.37 18.23
C GLY A 34 -2.70 3.25 19.19
N THR A 35 -3.77 3.89 18.71
CA THR A 35 -4.61 4.76 19.56
C THR A 35 -5.32 3.96 20.66
N PHE A 36 -5.92 2.82 20.33
CA PHE A 36 -6.57 1.94 21.31
C PHE A 36 -5.58 1.32 22.31
N SER A 37 -4.35 1.05 21.88
CA SER A 37 -3.28 0.57 22.75
C SER A 37 -2.83 1.62 23.75
N ILE A 38 -2.68 2.88 23.33
CA ILE A 38 -2.36 4.00 24.23
C ILE A 38 -3.49 4.19 25.25
N LEU A 39 -4.75 4.18 24.81
CA LEU A 39 -5.90 4.26 25.71
C LEU A 39 -5.91 3.13 26.73
N THR A 40 -5.56 1.91 26.31
CA THR A 40 -5.47 0.75 27.20
C THR A 40 -4.44 0.92 28.30
N ILE A 41 -3.27 1.49 27.96
CA ILE A 41 -2.19 1.75 28.91
C ILE A 41 -2.59 2.85 29.90
N ILE A 42 -3.18 3.94 29.42
CA ILE A 42 -3.58 5.09 30.25
C ILE A 42 -4.71 4.70 31.22
N LEU A 43 -5.71 3.97 30.72
CA LEU A 43 -6.89 3.55 31.50
C LEU A 43 -6.63 2.35 32.41
N GLN A 44 -5.43 1.75 32.35
CA GLN A 44 -5.02 0.58 33.14
C GLN A 44 -6.08 -0.54 33.13
N PHE A 45 -6.56 -0.95 31.95
CA PHE A 45 -7.46 -2.10 31.86
C PHE A 45 -6.81 -3.39 32.43
N SER A 46 -7.64 -4.36 32.80
CA SER A 46 -7.23 -5.63 33.44
C SER A 46 -6.04 -6.34 32.75
N LEU A 47 -5.92 -6.23 31.41
CA LEU A 47 -4.82 -6.79 30.63
C LEU A 47 -3.97 -5.71 29.94
N TRP A 48 -3.59 -4.66 30.68
CA TRP A 48 -2.76 -3.55 30.17
C TRP A 48 -1.44 -3.95 29.49
N PRO A 49 -0.76 -5.08 29.81
CA PRO A 49 0.44 -5.49 29.07
C PRO A 49 0.15 -5.82 27.59
N ILE A 50 -1.08 -6.27 27.28
CA ILE A 50 -1.52 -6.47 25.89
C ILE A 50 -1.58 -5.13 25.14
N GLY A 51 -1.87 -4.03 25.85
CA GLY A 51 -1.77 -2.67 25.30
C GLY A 51 -0.34 -2.30 24.90
N ILE A 52 0.68 -2.66 25.70
CA ILE A 52 2.09 -2.44 25.30
C ILE A 52 2.41 -3.24 24.04
N TYR A 53 2.02 -4.52 24.00
CA TYR A 53 2.21 -5.36 22.83
C TYR A 53 1.53 -4.76 21.58
N GLY A 54 0.27 -4.31 21.71
CA GLY A 54 -0.48 -3.67 20.64
C GLY A 54 0.17 -2.39 20.14
N LEU A 55 0.78 -1.60 21.04
CA LEU A 55 1.52 -0.38 20.67
C LEU A 55 2.78 -0.69 19.86
N ILE A 56 3.57 -1.67 20.30
CA ILE A 56 4.77 -2.13 19.58
C ILE A 56 4.36 -2.68 18.21
N LEU A 57 3.30 -3.47 18.15
CA LEU A 57 2.77 -4.04 16.92
C LEU A 57 2.27 -2.94 15.96
N ALA A 58 1.58 -1.91 16.47
CA ALA A 58 1.13 -0.77 15.67
C ALA A 58 2.30 -0.03 15.02
N VAL A 59 3.35 0.28 15.78
CA VAL A 59 4.57 0.91 15.25
C VAL A 59 5.23 0.03 14.19
N PHE A 60 5.34 -1.27 14.46
CA PHE A 60 5.89 -2.25 13.53
C PHE A 60 5.11 -2.30 12.20
N ILE A 61 3.77 -2.38 12.26
CA ILE A 61 2.91 -2.36 11.08
C ILE A 61 3.09 -1.06 10.29
N ILE A 62 3.11 0.09 10.97
CA ILE A 62 3.29 1.38 10.30
C ILE A 62 4.62 1.41 9.55
N ILE A 63 5.74 0.99 10.18
CA ILE A 63 7.05 0.99 9.53
C ILE A 63 7.08 0.08 8.28
N ILE A 64 6.47 -1.10 8.36
CA ILE A 64 6.45 -2.06 7.25
C ILE A 64 5.51 -1.63 6.13
N GLU A 65 4.36 -1.07 6.46
CA GLU A 65 3.30 -0.82 5.48
C GLU A 65 3.31 0.60 4.91
N TYR A 66 4.01 1.53 5.57
CA TYR A 66 4.20 2.89 5.07
C TYR A 66 4.75 2.96 3.64
N PRO A 67 5.78 2.18 3.24
CA PRO A 67 6.24 2.16 1.87
C PRO A 67 5.28 1.38 0.96
N ARG A 68 4.53 2.15 0.19
CA ARG A 68 3.61 1.64 -0.82
C ARG A 68 4.34 0.84 -1.90
N SER A 69 3.75 -0.27 -2.35
CA SER A 69 4.23 -1.01 -3.53
C SER A 69 4.06 -0.19 -4.81
N GLY A 70 4.97 -0.38 -5.77
CA GLY A 70 4.83 0.10 -7.14
C GLY A 70 3.63 -0.56 -7.84
N ARG A 71 2.87 0.24 -8.58
CA ARG A 71 1.76 -0.24 -9.41
C ARG A 71 2.27 -0.87 -10.69
N ILE A 72 1.55 -1.89 -11.17
CA ILE A 72 1.86 -2.57 -12.45
C ILE A 72 1.27 -1.74 -13.61
N VAL A 73 0.09 -1.15 -13.42
CA VAL A 73 -0.69 -0.53 -14.52
C VAL A 73 -0.46 0.98 -14.67
N LYS A 74 -0.19 1.71 -13.58
CA LYS A 74 -0.02 3.18 -13.58
C LYS A 74 1.21 3.57 -12.77
N LYS A 75 1.90 4.66 -13.11
CA LYS A 75 2.99 5.18 -12.24
C LYS A 75 2.41 5.59 -10.88
N SER A 76 2.89 4.99 -9.79
CA SER A 76 2.49 5.34 -8.42
C SER A 76 3.21 6.61 -7.96
N LYS A 77 2.47 7.57 -7.39
CA LYS A 77 3.08 8.68 -6.64
C LYS A 77 3.61 8.13 -5.30
N PRO A 78 4.89 8.36 -4.94
CA PRO A 78 5.41 7.97 -3.64
C PRO A 78 4.76 8.79 -2.51
N ARG A 79 4.63 8.19 -1.33
CA ARG A 79 4.25 8.91 -0.10
C ARG A 79 5.42 9.81 0.37
N PRO A 80 5.16 10.91 1.09
CA PRO A 80 6.23 11.69 1.71
C PRO A 80 7.11 10.76 2.57
N LEU A 81 8.42 10.99 2.64
CA LEU A 81 9.35 10.20 3.47
C LEU A 81 9.47 8.69 3.17
N GLN A 82 8.88 8.20 2.07
CA GLN A 82 8.90 6.76 1.72
C GLN A 82 10.31 6.17 1.52
N LYS A 83 11.32 7.00 1.22
CA LYS A 83 12.70 6.56 0.92
C LYS A 83 13.32 5.75 2.06
N TYR A 84 13.20 6.21 3.31
CA TYR A 84 13.84 5.57 4.46
C TYR A 84 13.29 4.16 4.75
N PRO A 85 11.96 3.97 4.95
CA PRO A 85 11.43 2.64 5.17
C PRO A 85 11.62 1.76 3.93
N SER A 86 11.55 2.27 2.71
CA SER A 86 11.79 1.43 1.51
C SER A 86 13.19 0.80 1.46
N ILE A 87 14.21 1.48 1.99
CA ILE A 87 15.57 0.92 2.11
C ILE A 87 15.59 -0.18 3.17
N LEU A 88 14.95 0.06 4.32
CA LEU A 88 14.82 -0.93 5.39
C LEU A 88 14.10 -2.19 4.91
N LEU A 89 12.98 -2.03 4.20
CA LEU A 89 12.22 -3.14 3.62
C LEU A 89 13.04 -3.92 2.59
N THR A 90 13.83 -3.21 1.78
CA THR A 90 14.70 -3.85 0.79
C THR A 90 15.77 -4.71 1.47
N LYS A 91 16.30 -4.25 2.62
CA LYS A 91 17.23 -5.03 3.46
C LYS A 91 16.56 -6.18 4.20
N LEU A 92 15.30 -6.04 4.62
CA LEU A 92 14.49 -7.09 5.25
C LEU A 92 14.14 -8.25 4.29
N GLY A 93 14.51 -8.14 3.01
CA GLY A 93 14.58 -9.27 2.08
C GLY A 93 13.22 -9.93 1.80
N PRO A 94 13.12 -11.28 1.86
CA PRO A 94 11.92 -12.01 1.44
C PRO A 94 10.71 -11.75 2.34
N LEU A 95 10.93 -11.36 3.60
CA LEU A 95 9.89 -11.16 4.61
C LEU A 95 8.88 -10.08 4.20
N THR A 96 9.36 -9.02 3.55
CA THR A 96 8.54 -7.87 3.17
C THR A 96 8.13 -7.91 1.71
N ARG A 97 8.83 -8.68 0.86
CA ARG A 97 8.54 -8.82 -0.57
C ARG A 97 7.40 -9.79 -0.87
N ASN A 98 7.28 -10.86 -0.08
CA ASN A 98 6.28 -11.90 -0.28
C ASN A 98 5.00 -11.60 0.52
N TYR A 99 3.87 -11.42 -0.18
CA TYR A 99 2.58 -11.17 0.47
C TYR A 99 2.05 -12.39 1.25
N PHE A 100 2.46 -13.61 0.91
CA PHE A 100 2.10 -14.80 1.69
C PHE A 100 2.71 -14.75 3.11
N ILE A 101 3.95 -14.28 3.22
CA ILE A 101 4.60 -14.13 4.53
C ILE A 101 3.89 -13.07 5.34
N ARG A 102 3.52 -11.93 4.72
CA ARG A 102 2.74 -10.88 5.40
C ARG A 102 1.38 -11.38 5.89
N PHE A 103 0.70 -12.19 5.09
CA PHE A 103 -0.56 -12.82 5.47
C PHE A 103 -0.42 -13.65 6.76
N VAL A 104 0.52 -14.60 6.78
CA VAL A 104 0.76 -15.46 7.95
C VAL A 104 1.22 -14.64 9.15
N LEU A 105 2.13 -13.70 8.94
CA LEU A 105 2.67 -12.84 9.98
C LEU A 105 1.59 -12.01 10.67
N TYR A 106 0.69 -11.37 9.91
CA TYR A 106 -0.38 -10.56 10.48
C TYR A 106 -1.44 -11.40 11.22
N ILE A 107 -1.72 -12.62 10.76
CA ILE A 107 -2.56 -13.56 11.52
C ILE A 107 -1.92 -13.86 12.87
N LEU A 108 -0.66 -14.31 12.89
CA LEU A 108 0.03 -14.70 14.12
C LEU A 108 0.16 -13.53 15.10
N LEU A 109 0.53 -12.35 14.61
CA LEU A 109 0.71 -11.17 15.47
C LEU A 109 -0.62 -10.62 16.00
N SER A 110 -1.75 -10.87 15.33
CA SER A 110 -3.06 -10.43 15.80
C SER A 110 -3.60 -11.23 16.99
N LEU A 111 -3.14 -12.48 17.20
CA LEU A 111 -3.70 -13.40 18.19
C LEU A 111 -3.72 -12.84 19.62
N PRO A 112 -2.62 -12.23 20.14
CA PRO A 112 -2.63 -11.69 21.50
C PRO A 112 -3.58 -10.50 21.66
N CYS A 113 -3.82 -9.73 20.59
CA CYS A 113 -4.72 -8.57 20.61
C CYS A 113 -6.21 -8.95 20.64
N LEU A 114 -6.57 -10.22 20.37
CA LEU A 114 -7.97 -10.67 20.40
C LEU A 114 -8.50 -10.90 21.83
N PHE A 115 -7.62 -11.02 22.83
CA PHE A 115 -8.02 -11.30 24.21
C PHE A 115 -8.50 -10.06 24.99
N LEU A 116 -8.28 -8.85 24.45
CA LEU A 116 -8.67 -7.60 25.08
C LEU A 116 -9.70 -6.88 24.21
N ILE A 117 -10.83 -6.49 24.80
CA ILE A 117 -11.95 -5.83 24.10
C ILE A 117 -11.50 -4.53 23.41
N ALA A 118 -10.60 -3.74 24.03
CA ALA A 118 -10.11 -2.50 23.43
C ALA A 118 -9.32 -2.76 22.13
N THR A 119 -8.65 -3.90 21.99
CA THR A 119 -7.83 -4.24 20.82
C THR A 119 -8.49 -5.25 19.88
N ILE A 120 -9.65 -5.81 20.23
CA ILE A 120 -10.32 -6.82 19.41
C ILE A 120 -10.77 -6.24 18.06
N THR A 121 -11.31 -5.02 18.06
CA THR A 121 -11.78 -4.34 16.84
C THR A 121 -10.64 -4.12 15.84
N PRO A 122 -9.50 -3.49 16.22
CA PRO A 122 -8.36 -3.40 15.32
C PRO A 122 -7.73 -4.76 14.98
N ALA A 123 -7.76 -5.76 15.87
CA ALA A 123 -7.26 -7.10 15.56
C ALA A 123 -8.10 -7.81 14.48
N ILE A 124 -9.43 -7.72 14.53
CA ILE A 124 -10.31 -8.27 13.48
C ILE A 124 -10.07 -7.54 12.15
N SER A 125 -9.93 -6.22 12.19
CA SER A 125 -9.56 -5.44 10.99
C SER A 125 -8.22 -5.90 10.42
N LEU A 126 -7.22 -6.21 11.28
CA LEU A 126 -5.93 -6.70 10.84
C LEU A 126 -6.04 -8.07 10.16
N LEU A 127 -6.91 -8.97 10.66
CA LEU A 127 -7.20 -10.26 10.04
C LEU A 127 -7.83 -10.11 8.65
N ILE A 128 -8.74 -9.15 8.46
CA ILE A 128 -9.33 -8.85 7.14
C ILE A 128 -8.26 -8.36 6.17
N GLY A 129 -7.40 -7.44 6.62
CA GLY A 129 -6.27 -6.94 5.83
C GLY A 129 -5.27 -8.05 5.49
N ALA A 130 -5.01 -8.96 6.43
CA ALA A 130 -4.21 -10.15 6.18
C ALA A 130 -4.86 -11.02 5.09
N GLY A 131 -6.16 -11.29 5.17
CA GLY A 131 -6.90 -12.05 4.15
C GLY A 131 -6.73 -11.46 2.74
N ALA A 132 -6.73 -10.13 2.60
CA ALA A 132 -6.45 -9.47 1.32
C ALA A 132 -5.00 -9.64 0.85
N TYR A 133 -4.01 -9.71 1.76
CA TYR A 133 -2.66 -10.15 1.38
C TYR A 133 -2.61 -11.62 0.95
N GLY A 134 -3.42 -12.48 1.56
CA GLY A 134 -3.60 -13.86 1.13
C GLY A 134 -4.12 -13.92 -0.31
N LEU A 135 -5.14 -13.13 -0.64
CA LEU A 135 -5.64 -12.98 -2.01
C LEU A 135 -4.55 -12.47 -2.96
N ALA A 136 -3.81 -11.42 -2.58
CA ALA A 136 -2.72 -10.89 -3.38
C ALA A 136 -1.62 -11.95 -3.64
N ALA A 137 -1.34 -12.81 -2.66
CA ALA A 137 -0.41 -13.93 -2.83
C ALA A 137 -0.92 -15.02 -3.78
N LEU A 138 -2.23 -15.31 -3.76
CA LEU A 138 -2.85 -16.22 -4.73
C LEU A 138 -2.74 -15.68 -6.16
N TYR A 139 -2.85 -14.37 -6.35
CA TYR A 139 -2.62 -13.69 -7.63
C TYR A 139 -1.14 -13.51 -7.99
N GLN A 140 -0.21 -14.08 -7.20
CA GLN A 140 1.24 -13.97 -7.41
C GLN A 140 1.75 -12.52 -7.48
N GLU A 141 1.05 -11.59 -6.82
CA GLU A 141 1.54 -10.23 -6.66
C GLU A 141 2.75 -10.23 -5.71
N GLN A 142 3.71 -9.34 -5.98
CA GLN A 142 4.88 -9.16 -5.13
C GLN A 142 5.11 -7.69 -4.89
N TRP A 143 5.62 -7.36 -3.69
CA TRP A 143 5.97 -5.97 -3.40
C TRP A 143 7.19 -5.57 -4.23
N LYS A 144 7.07 -4.44 -4.94
CA LYS A 144 8.15 -3.83 -5.71
C LYS A 144 8.36 -2.39 -5.25
N PRO A 145 9.61 -1.92 -5.12
CA PRO A 145 9.87 -0.53 -4.75
C PRO A 145 9.32 0.41 -5.82
N VAL A 146 8.76 1.55 -5.39
CA VAL A 146 8.36 2.63 -6.32
C VAL A 146 9.62 3.24 -6.88
N GLU A 147 9.84 3.10 -8.18
CA GLU A 147 10.95 3.76 -8.86
C GLU A 147 10.80 5.29 -8.73
N PRO A 148 11.88 6.01 -8.34
CA PRO A 148 11.85 7.45 -8.34
C PRO A 148 11.54 7.93 -9.75
N LYS A 149 10.64 8.92 -9.86
CA LYS A 149 10.29 9.54 -11.13
C LYS A 149 11.57 10.13 -11.73
N THR A 150 12.18 9.48 -12.73
CA THR A 150 13.18 10.14 -13.56
C THR A 150 12.48 11.31 -14.21
N THR A 151 13.05 12.50 -14.06
CA THR A 151 12.50 13.79 -14.51
C THR A 151 12.53 13.92 -16.03
N ASP A 152 12.24 12.86 -16.78
CA ASP A 152 12.35 12.84 -18.25
C ASP A 152 11.00 13.01 -18.95
N ASP A 153 9.88 12.85 -18.24
CA ASP A 153 8.53 13.08 -18.77
C ASP A 153 8.02 14.51 -18.51
N ALA A 154 8.91 15.47 -18.26
CA ALA A 154 8.52 16.88 -18.30
C ALA A 154 8.25 17.22 -19.76
N VAL A 155 7.00 17.04 -20.20
CA VAL A 155 6.52 17.61 -21.46
C VAL A 155 6.94 19.08 -21.43
N PRO A 156 7.84 19.53 -22.33
CA PRO A 156 8.30 20.91 -22.31
C PRO A 156 7.08 21.81 -22.41
N MET A 157 7.02 22.81 -21.53
CA MET A 157 5.93 23.78 -21.54
C MET A 157 5.82 24.35 -22.97
N PRO A 158 4.63 24.28 -23.62
CA PRO A 158 4.49 24.77 -24.98
C PRO A 158 4.88 26.25 -25.02
N THR A 159 5.97 26.57 -25.71
CA THR A 159 6.48 27.96 -25.80
C THR A 159 5.55 28.86 -26.60
N ARG A 160 4.63 28.27 -27.38
CA ARG A 160 3.66 28.99 -28.19
C ARG A 160 2.27 28.86 -27.56
N PRO A 161 1.57 29.99 -27.32
CA PRO A 161 0.16 29.91 -26.94
C PRO A 161 -0.63 29.16 -28.03
N PRO A 162 -1.69 28.44 -27.67
CA PRO A 162 -2.54 27.78 -28.66
C PRO A 162 -3.01 28.81 -29.70
N PRO A 163 -3.03 28.47 -31.00
CA PRO A 163 -3.51 29.36 -32.05
C PRO A 163 -4.89 29.89 -31.67
N ARG A 164 -5.01 31.21 -31.52
CA ARG A 164 -6.31 31.84 -31.24
C ARG A 164 -7.17 31.63 -32.49
N ALA A 165 -8.28 30.90 -32.35
CA ALA A 165 -9.24 30.77 -33.43
C ALA A 165 -9.63 32.17 -33.92
N HIS A 166 -9.52 32.43 -35.22
CA HIS A 166 -9.92 33.69 -35.81
C HIS A 166 -11.43 33.87 -35.60
N ALA A 167 -11.84 34.99 -35.01
CA ALA A 167 -13.24 35.39 -35.02
C ALA A 167 -13.66 35.57 -36.48
N TYR A 168 -14.55 34.71 -36.97
CA TYR A 168 -15.17 34.92 -38.27
C TYR A 168 -15.96 36.22 -38.19
N ASN A 169 -15.54 37.22 -38.97
CA ASN A 169 -16.31 38.44 -39.18
C ASN A 169 -17.63 38.03 -39.84
N VAL A 170 -18.72 38.00 -39.06
CA VAL A 170 -20.08 37.93 -39.61
C VAL A 170 -20.32 39.28 -40.29
N SER A 171 -20.08 39.34 -41.60
CA SER A 171 -20.54 40.46 -42.41
C SER A 171 -22.07 40.45 -42.38
N SER A 172 -22.66 41.35 -41.60
CA SER A 172 -24.06 41.74 -41.76
C SER A 172 -24.22 42.34 -43.15
N ASN A 173 -24.83 41.59 -44.07
CA ASN A 173 -25.28 42.17 -45.32
C ASN A 173 -26.51 43.06 -45.06
N PRO A 174 -26.62 44.20 -45.78
CA PRO A 174 -27.68 45.20 -45.60
C PRO A 174 -29.07 44.71 -46.02
#